data_AF-A0A7Y4IIC3-F1
#
_entry.id   AF-A0A7Y4IIC3-F1
#
_cell.length_a   1.000
_cell.length_b   1.000
_cell.length_c   1.000
_cell.angle_alpha   90.00
_cell.angle_beta   90.00
_cell.angle_gamma   90.00
#
_symmetry.space_group_name_H-M   'P 1'
#
loop_
_entity.id
_entity.type
_entity.pdbx_description
1 polymer ?
#
loop_
_entity_poly.entity_id
_entity_poly.type
_entity_poly.pdbx_seq_one_letter_code
_entity_poly.pdbx_strand_id
1 'polypeptide(L)'
;MAMPTSRNKNLASVFISAAKRARAIARKQFFPPFAREPCDDQAVATVEYTEDGFRFVADGILQETLCHKRFERVGFDTNKGWNLGGDGLLLMVLESPHANEFTPDLKPLGPAQGKTGQNIGNCMRLQHHRLDHLERVATGRYRLVLMNAIRYQCSLGVAPTSIYRDIVFRNLWEDGGRANFDARLKTYTKDIENHLTLICCTKGKTILKRGKRSGKTDLSDLVYDAANTVVTTDRLFRLPHPSSRGFCT
;
A
#
# COMPACT_ATOMS: atom_id res chain seq x y z
N MET A 1 1.68 -30.93 -6.90
CA MET A 1 2.94 -30.43 -6.33
C MET A 1 3.40 -29.25 -7.19
N ALA A 2 3.01 -28.02 -6.85
CA ALA A 2 3.28 -26.84 -7.69
C ALA A 2 4.69 -26.30 -7.41
N MET A 3 5.54 -26.27 -8.43
CA MET A 3 6.87 -25.65 -8.36
C MET A 3 6.75 -24.13 -8.17
N PRO A 4 7.66 -23.49 -7.40
CA PRO A 4 7.71 -22.05 -7.32
C PRO A 4 8.14 -21.48 -8.68
N THR A 5 7.27 -20.71 -9.31
CA THR A 5 7.52 -20.09 -10.63
C THR A 5 8.73 -19.16 -10.55
N SER A 6 9.63 -19.30 -11.53
CA SER A 6 10.96 -18.68 -11.63
C SER A 6 11.00 -17.14 -11.64
N ARG A 7 9.85 -16.45 -11.58
CA ARG A 7 9.77 -14.98 -11.66
C ARG A 7 10.01 -14.26 -10.33
N ASN A 8 9.77 -14.89 -9.18
CA ASN A 8 9.98 -14.24 -7.88
C ASN A 8 11.47 -14.04 -7.53
N LYS A 9 12.38 -14.85 -8.09
CA LYS A 9 13.83 -14.69 -7.89
C LYS A 9 14.39 -13.44 -8.58
N ASN A 10 13.66 -12.83 -9.53
CA ASN A 10 14.14 -11.69 -10.30
C ASN A 10 13.89 -10.33 -9.59
N LEU A 11 12.78 -10.18 -8.88
CA LEU A 11 12.45 -8.92 -8.20
C LEU A 11 13.39 -8.60 -7.02
N ALA A 12 13.83 -9.62 -6.27
CA ALA A 12 14.81 -9.42 -5.21
C ALA A 12 16.18 -8.99 -5.76
N SER A 13 16.64 -9.56 -6.88
CA SER A 13 17.89 -9.14 -7.53
C SER A 13 17.79 -7.74 -8.13
N VAL A 14 16.63 -7.40 -8.71
CA VAL A 14 16.30 -6.06 -9.18
C VAL A 14 16.34 -5.05 -8.04
N PHE A 15 15.68 -5.36 -6.91
CA PHE A 15 15.70 -4.51 -5.72
C PHE A 15 17.12 -4.26 -5.24
N ILE A 16 17.94 -5.31 -5.14
CA ILE A 16 19.35 -5.19 -4.76
C ILE A 16 20.10 -4.29 -5.75
N SER A 17 19.85 -4.41 -7.05
CA SER A 17 20.46 -3.58 -8.09
C SER A 17 20.02 -2.11 -8.01
N ALA A 18 18.72 -1.84 -7.85
CA ALA A 18 18.17 -0.50 -7.68
C ALA A 18 18.70 0.17 -6.41
N ALA A 19 18.74 -0.57 -5.30
CA ALA A 19 19.34 -0.11 -4.05
C ALA A 19 20.84 0.16 -4.19
N LYS A 20 21.59 -0.70 -4.91
CA LYS A 20 23.01 -0.46 -5.24
C LYS A 20 23.22 0.77 -6.12
N ARG A 21 22.35 1.01 -7.11
CA ARG A 21 22.40 2.21 -7.96
C ARG A 21 22.08 3.47 -7.14
N ALA A 22 21.07 3.44 -6.27
CA ALA A 22 20.80 4.51 -5.34
C ALA A 22 21.98 4.76 -4.37
N ARG A 23 22.63 3.69 -3.89
CA ARG A 23 23.87 3.76 -3.08
C ARG A 23 25.02 4.45 -3.83
N ALA A 24 25.21 4.12 -5.10
CA ALA A 24 26.27 4.72 -5.92
C ALA A 24 26.02 6.23 -6.15
N ILE A 25 24.76 6.64 -6.29
CA ILE A 25 24.36 8.05 -6.46
C ILE A 25 24.59 8.86 -5.17
N ALA A 26 24.39 8.28 -3.99
CA ALA A 26 24.40 9.01 -2.72
C ALA A 26 25.80 9.30 -2.11
N ARG A 27 26.90 8.98 -2.81
CA ARG A 27 28.31 9.29 -2.44
C ARG A 27 28.63 9.36 -0.92
N LYS A 28 29.24 8.29 -0.38
CA LYS A 28 29.92 8.25 0.94
C LYS A 28 29.05 8.54 2.20
N GLN A 29 27.73 8.34 2.16
CA GLN A 29 26.93 8.34 3.40
C GLN A 29 26.71 6.91 3.92
N PHE A 30 26.79 6.74 5.24
CA PHE A 30 26.47 5.50 5.93
C PHE A 30 24.99 5.17 5.68
N PHE A 31 24.74 4.00 5.09
CA PHE A 31 23.38 3.52 4.87
C PHE A 31 22.99 2.59 6.02
N PRO A 32 21.89 2.85 6.73
CA PRO A 32 21.37 1.87 7.67
C PRO A 32 20.98 0.57 6.94
N PRO A 33 20.88 -0.55 7.68
CA PRO A 33 20.38 -1.80 7.13
C PRO A 33 18.98 -1.60 6.50
N PHE A 34 18.72 -2.22 5.34
CA PHE A 34 17.41 -2.20 4.70
C PHE A 34 16.90 -3.62 4.48
N ALA A 35 15.59 -3.79 4.58
CA ALA A 35 14.97 -5.10 4.41
C ALA A 35 15.11 -5.61 2.98
N ARG A 36 15.57 -6.85 2.85
CA ARG A 36 15.69 -7.55 1.55
C ARG A 36 14.45 -8.38 1.22
N GLU A 37 13.61 -8.60 2.21
CA GLU A 37 12.38 -9.37 2.09
C GLU A 37 11.20 -8.45 1.74
N PRO A 38 10.23 -8.94 0.95
CA PRO A 38 9.03 -8.20 0.67
C PRO A 38 8.16 -8.10 1.93
N CYS A 39 7.50 -6.95 2.10
CA CYS A 39 6.42 -6.74 3.05
C CYS A 39 5.12 -7.31 2.45
N ASP A 40 4.49 -8.25 3.16
CA ASP A 40 3.27 -8.93 2.72
C ASP A 40 2.03 -8.06 2.89
N ASP A 41 1.07 -8.17 1.97
CA ASP A 41 -0.24 -7.53 2.16
C ASP A 41 -1.01 -8.24 3.26
N GLN A 42 -1.84 -7.50 4.00
CA GLN A 42 -2.48 -8.04 5.19
C GLN A 42 -3.93 -7.56 5.33
N ALA A 43 -4.79 -8.51 5.70
CA ALA A 43 -6.09 -8.20 6.28
C ALA A 43 -5.88 -7.65 7.68
N VAL A 44 -6.46 -6.50 8.00
CA VAL A 44 -6.18 -5.80 9.27
C VAL A 44 -7.41 -5.52 10.12
N ALA A 45 -8.60 -5.52 9.51
CA ALA A 45 -9.84 -5.22 10.22
C ALA A 45 -11.07 -5.57 9.38
N THR A 46 -12.24 -5.55 10.02
CA THR A 46 -13.54 -5.43 9.34
C THR A 46 -14.05 -4.01 9.55
N VAL A 47 -14.53 -3.40 8.48
CA VAL A 47 -15.17 -2.07 8.48
C VAL A 47 -16.57 -2.19 7.93
N GLU A 48 -17.45 -1.30 8.33
CA GLU A 48 -18.80 -1.19 7.80
C GLU A 48 -18.95 0.14 7.08
N TYR A 49 -19.55 0.09 5.89
CA TYR A 49 -19.91 1.27 5.12
C TYR A 49 -21.38 1.62 5.34
N THR A 50 -21.62 2.85 5.76
CA THR A 50 -22.95 3.45 5.90
C THR A 50 -23.01 4.78 5.15
N GLU A 51 -24.15 5.47 5.19
CA GLU A 51 -24.32 6.81 4.62
C GLU A 51 -23.33 7.85 5.21
N ASP A 52 -22.84 7.62 6.43
CA ASP A 52 -21.86 8.48 7.11
C ASP A 52 -20.40 8.16 6.74
N GLY A 53 -20.16 7.13 5.93
CA GLY A 53 -18.85 6.64 5.53
C GLY A 53 -18.46 5.31 6.18
N PHE A 54 -17.16 5.00 6.14
CA PHE A 54 -16.61 3.79 6.74
C PHE A 54 -16.41 3.92 8.25
N ARG A 55 -16.67 2.85 8.99
CA ARG A 55 -16.38 2.74 10.43
C ARG A 55 -15.84 1.35 10.78
N PHE A 56 -14.95 1.25 11.77
CA PHE A 56 -14.54 -0.06 12.27
C PHE A 56 -15.69 -0.77 12.99
N VAL A 57 -15.83 -2.07 12.75
CA VAL A 57 -16.79 -2.92 13.48
C VAL A 57 -16.07 -3.58 14.65
N ALA A 58 -16.67 -3.54 15.84
CA ALA A 58 -16.16 -4.17 17.04
C ALA A 58 -16.44 -5.70 17.06
N ASP A 59 -16.09 -6.40 15.99
CA ASP A 59 -16.32 -7.85 15.88
C ASP A 59 -14.99 -8.59 16.09
N GLY A 60 -14.66 -8.92 17.35
CA GLY A 60 -13.70 -9.97 17.77
C GLY A 60 -12.22 -9.86 17.38
N ILE A 61 -11.87 -9.18 16.28
CA ILE A 61 -10.52 -8.90 15.76
C ILE A 61 -10.04 -7.50 16.20
N LEU A 62 -10.98 -6.69 16.71
CA LEU A 62 -10.74 -5.38 17.28
C LEU A 62 -11.47 -5.29 18.62
N GLN A 63 -10.95 -6.00 19.63
CA GLN A 63 -11.29 -5.67 21.02
C GLN A 63 -10.16 -4.84 21.65
N GLU A 64 -10.55 -3.60 21.94
CA GLU A 64 -9.99 -2.68 22.92
C GLU A 64 -8.71 -1.91 22.56
N THR A 65 -8.90 -0.58 22.47
CA THR A 65 -7.92 0.53 22.40
C THR A 65 -7.23 0.81 21.05
N LEU A 66 -7.97 1.52 20.18
CA LEU A 66 -7.54 2.15 18.92
C LEU A 66 -6.30 3.07 19.05
N CYS A 67 -5.89 3.47 20.26
CA CYS A 67 -4.80 4.39 20.47
C CYS A 67 -3.40 3.74 20.51
N HIS A 68 -3.27 2.44 20.83
CA HIS A 68 -1.95 1.87 21.14
C HIS A 68 -1.68 0.41 20.69
N LYS A 69 -2.64 -0.32 20.12
CA LYS A 69 -2.40 -1.72 19.68
C LYS A 69 -2.39 -1.87 18.16
N ARG A 70 -1.43 -2.70 17.68
CA ARG A 70 -1.28 -3.12 16.28
C ARG A 70 -2.53 -3.88 15.84
N PHE A 71 -2.98 -3.67 14.60
CA PHE A 71 -4.00 -4.51 13.96
C PHE A 71 -3.66 -6.00 14.15
N GLU A 72 -4.66 -6.82 14.51
CA GLU A 72 -4.54 -8.25 14.33
C GLU A 72 -4.46 -8.54 12.83
N ARG A 73 -3.43 -9.28 12.43
CA ARG A 73 -3.01 -9.41 11.04
C ARG A 73 -3.06 -10.87 10.63
N VAL A 74 -3.91 -11.15 9.65
CA VAL A 74 -3.93 -12.45 8.99
C VAL A 74 -3.25 -12.29 7.64
N GLY A 75 -2.22 -13.12 7.41
CA GLY A 75 -1.53 -13.16 6.13
C GLY A 75 -2.50 -13.56 5.01
N PHE A 76 -2.38 -12.90 3.86
CA PHE A 76 -3.19 -13.24 2.70
C PHE A 76 -2.59 -14.46 1.99
N ASP A 77 -3.25 -15.63 2.06
CA ASP A 77 -2.92 -16.79 1.22
C ASP A 77 -3.75 -16.75 -0.06
N THR A 78 -3.11 -16.36 -1.17
CA THR A 78 -3.72 -16.30 -2.50
C THR A 78 -4.26 -17.65 -2.99
N ASN A 79 -3.87 -18.77 -2.38
CA ASN A 79 -4.25 -20.11 -2.84
C ASN A 79 -5.46 -20.70 -2.10
N LYS A 80 -5.83 -20.17 -0.94
CA LYS A 80 -6.91 -20.72 -0.12
C LYS A 80 -8.27 -20.07 -0.37
N GLY A 81 -8.30 -19.01 -1.18
CA GLY A 81 -9.48 -18.18 -1.31
C GLY A 81 -9.82 -17.52 0.04
N TRP A 82 -10.83 -16.66 0.01
CA TRP A 82 -11.34 -16.04 1.20
C TRP A 82 -12.61 -16.75 1.65
N ASN A 83 -12.70 -17.11 2.93
CA ASN A 83 -13.98 -17.19 3.61
C ASN A 83 -14.08 -15.95 4.49
N LEU A 84 -14.46 -14.83 3.86
CA LEU A 84 -14.11 -13.50 4.35
C LEU A 84 -14.91 -13.02 5.57
N GLY A 85 -16.06 -13.64 5.83
CA GLY A 85 -16.98 -13.19 6.88
C GLY A 85 -17.27 -11.68 6.72
N GLY A 86 -17.92 -11.32 5.62
CA GLY A 86 -18.24 -9.94 5.24
C GLY A 86 -18.64 -9.88 3.77
N ASP A 87 -19.54 -8.97 3.44
CA ASP A 87 -20.20 -8.86 2.13
C ASP A 87 -19.33 -8.15 1.07
N GLY A 88 -18.10 -7.74 1.39
CA GLY A 88 -17.20 -7.05 0.46
C GLY A 88 -15.73 -6.93 0.88
N LEU A 89 -14.92 -6.34 -0.01
CA LEU A 89 -13.49 -6.09 0.16
C LEU A 89 -13.16 -4.59 0.05
N LEU A 90 -12.44 -4.05 1.01
CA LEU A 90 -11.86 -2.71 0.95
C LEU A 90 -10.34 -2.81 0.88
N LEU A 91 -9.77 -2.51 -0.28
CA LEU A 91 -8.32 -2.47 -0.51
C LEU A 91 -7.81 -1.04 -0.34
N MET A 92 -6.91 -0.83 0.62
CA MET A 92 -6.15 0.42 0.74
C MET A 92 -4.73 0.22 0.22
N VAL A 93 -4.41 0.90 -0.88
CA VAL A 93 -3.11 0.85 -1.54
C VAL A 93 -2.20 1.98 -1.06
N LEU A 94 -1.12 1.60 -0.37
CA LEU A 94 -0.04 2.46 0.11
C LEU A 94 1.15 2.41 -0.84
N GLU A 95 2.14 3.29 -0.69
CA GLU A 95 3.26 3.35 -1.64
C GLU A 95 4.23 2.16 -1.50
N SER A 96 4.85 2.03 -0.34
CA SER A 96 5.92 1.07 -0.04
C SER A 96 6.14 1.03 1.47
N PRO A 97 6.65 -0.07 2.02
CA PRO A 97 6.93 -0.15 3.45
C PRO A 97 8.05 0.82 3.87
N HIS A 98 8.01 1.27 5.12
CA HIS A 98 9.05 2.04 5.80
C HIS A 98 9.76 1.15 6.82
N ALA A 99 10.69 1.73 7.60
CA ALA A 99 11.48 0.97 8.57
C ALA A 99 10.62 0.31 9.67
N ASN A 100 9.51 0.93 10.07
CA ASN A 100 8.65 0.42 11.14
C ASN A 100 7.85 -0.83 10.72
N GLU A 101 7.75 -1.09 9.42
CA GLU A 101 7.12 -2.28 8.85
C GLU A 101 8.03 -3.52 8.92
N PHE A 102 9.22 -3.39 9.52
CA PHE A 102 10.17 -4.49 9.74
C PHE A 102 10.64 -4.54 11.20
N THR A 103 11.03 -5.73 11.64
CA THR A 103 11.70 -5.93 12.93
C THR A 103 13.14 -5.38 12.91
N PRO A 104 13.83 -5.29 14.06
CA PRO A 104 15.26 -4.94 14.09
C PRO A 104 16.16 -5.88 13.29
N ASP A 105 15.79 -7.17 13.15
CA ASP A 105 16.45 -8.15 12.27
C ASP A 105 15.95 -8.11 10.82
N LEU A 106 15.21 -7.06 10.45
CA LEU A 106 14.72 -6.76 9.10
C LEU A 106 13.70 -7.76 8.52
N LYS A 107 13.02 -8.52 9.38
CA LYS A 107 11.90 -9.37 8.98
C LYS A 107 10.63 -8.56 8.80
N PRO A 108 9.82 -8.83 7.76
CA PRO A 108 8.60 -8.07 7.52
C PRO A 108 7.55 -8.32 8.60
N LEU A 109 7.00 -7.23 9.15
CA LEU A 109 5.85 -7.25 10.06
C LEU A 109 4.53 -7.06 9.30
N GLY A 110 4.57 -6.33 8.19
CA GLY A 110 3.39 -5.97 7.37
C GLY A 110 3.19 -4.46 7.23
N PRO A 111 2.24 -4.00 6.41
CA PRO A 111 2.06 -2.59 6.05
C PRO A 111 1.54 -1.73 7.21
N ALA A 112 1.90 -0.44 7.17
CA ALA A 112 1.39 0.60 8.06
C ALA A 112 1.54 0.24 9.54
N GLN A 113 2.75 -0.09 9.97
CA GLN A 113 3.05 -0.42 11.38
C GLN A 113 3.41 0.81 12.22
N GLY A 114 3.63 1.95 11.56
CA GLY A 114 3.92 3.23 12.20
C GLY A 114 2.74 4.20 12.21
N LYS A 115 3.06 5.49 12.05
CA LYS A 115 2.08 6.59 12.07
C LYS A 115 0.95 6.44 11.05
N THR A 116 1.23 5.85 9.88
CA THR A 116 0.21 5.54 8.87
C THR A 116 -0.89 4.65 9.44
N GLY A 117 -0.52 3.56 10.13
CA GLY A 117 -1.50 2.63 10.71
C GLY A 117 -2.30 3.25 11.84
N GLN A 118 -1.63 4.03 12.72
CA GLN A 118 -2.31 4.79 13.77
C GLN A 118 -3.35 5.75 13.20
N ASN A 119 -3.02 6.46 12.10
CA ASN A 119 -3.95 7.37 11.47
C ASN A 119 -5.10 6.63 10.78
N ILE A 120 -4.86 5.47 10.15
CA ILE A 120 -5.94 4.61 9.65
C ILE A 120 -6.86 4.22 10.81
N GLY A 121 -6.30 3.73 11.93
CA GLY A 121 -7.06 3.36 13.14
C GLY A 121 -7.90 4.51 13.70
N ASN A 122 -7.32 5.71 13.81
CA ASN A 122 -7.98 6.87 14.42
C ASN A 122 -8.97 7.58 13.49
N CYS A 123 -8.78 7.48 12.18
CA CYS A 123 -9.46 8.33 11.20
C CYS A 123 -10.18 7.54 10.10
N MET A 124 -10.53 6.27 10.34
CA MET A 124 -11.21 5.42 9.35
C MET A 124 -12.61 5.91 8.96
N ARG A 125 -13.08 7.02 9.54
CA ARG A 125 -14.20 7.79 9.00
C ARG A 125 -13.79 8.43 7.67
N LEU A 126 -13.78 7.62 6.63
CA LEU A 126 -13.64 8.09 5.26
C LEU A 126 -14.86 8.91 4.95
N GLN A 127 -14.64 10.20 4.71
CA GLN A 127 -15.73 11.10 4.43
C GLN A 127 -16.36 10.74 3.08
N HIS A 128 -17.64 10.40 3.14
CA HIS A 128 -18.47 10.05 2.00
C HIS A 128 -18.23 11.02 0.83
N HIS A 129 -18.20 12.33 1.06
CA HIS A 129 -18.06 13.32 -0.02
C HIS A 129 -16.74 13.27 -0.83
N ARG A 130 -15.76 12.44 -0.46
CA ARG A 130 -14.45 12.35 -1.15
C ARG A 130 -14.34 11.18 -2.13
N LEU A 131 -15.35 10.33 -2.14
CA LEU A 131 -15.44 9.21 -3.05
C LEU A 131 -16.52 9.59 -4.07
N ASP A 132 -16.10 9.91 -5.29
CA ASP A 132 -17.03 10.17 -6.38
C ASP A 132 -17.77 8.88 -6.74
N HIS A 133 -19.07 8.92 -6.99
CA HIS A 133 -19.90 7.74 -7.35
C HIS A 133 -20.22 6.76 -6.21
N LEU A 134 -20.29 7.24 -4.97
CA LEU A 134 -20.63 6.41 -3.80
C LEU A 134 -22.00 5.77 -3.83
N GLU A 135 -22.94 6.31 -4.61
CA GLU A 135 -24.24 5.69 -4.84
C GLU A 135 -24.13 4.26 -5.40
N ARG A 136 -22.97 3.89 -5.94
CA ARG A 136 -22.65 2.57 -6.49
C ARG A 136 -21.96 1.65 -5.48
N VAL A 137 -21.62 2.15 -4.30
CA VAL A 137 -21.00 1.39 -3.22
C VAL A 137 -22.09 0.81 -2.33
N ALA A 138 -22.14 -0.52 -2.23
CA ALA A 138 -23.12 -1.18 -1.38
C ALA A 138 -22.82 -0.88 0.10
N THR A 139 -23.84 -0.55 0.88
CA THR A 139 -23.72 -0.54 2.33
C THR A 139 -23.46 -1.96 2.84
N GLY A 140 -22.79 -2.07 3.99
CA GLY A 140 -22.49 -3.37 4.60
C GLY A 140 -21.04 -3.52 5.01
N ARG A 141 -20.65 -4.77 5.29
CA ARG A 141 -19.37 -5.09 5.93
C ARG A 141 -18.30 -5.44 4.90
N TYR A 142 -17.15 -4.78 5.01
CA TYR A 142 -15.99 -4.98 4.16
C TYR A 142 -14.81 -5.42 5.00
N ARG A 143 -14.02 -6.36 4.47
CA ARG A 143 -12.69 -6.60 5.02
C ARG A 143 -11.73 -5.53 4.54
N LEU A 144 -11.07 -4.88 5.47
CA LEU A 144 -9.99 -3.95 5.18
C LEU A 144 -8.68 -4.72 4.97
N VAL A 145 -8.11 -4.58 3.77
CA VAL A 145 -6.81 -5.11 3.39
C VAL A 145 -5.88 -3.94 3.08
N LEU A 146 -4.71 -3.94 3.71
CA LEU A 146 -3.65 -2.99 3.40
C LEU A 146 -2.68 -3.64 2.41
N MET A 147 -2.43 -2.93 1.32
CA MET A 147 -1.56 -3.38 0.23
C MET A 147 -0.51 -2.31 -0.05
N ASN A 148 0.76 -2.67 -0.17
CA ASN A 148 1.76 -1.73 -0.71
C ASN A 148 1.86 -1.91 -2.23
N ALA A 149 1.92 -0.82 -2.98
CA ALA A 149 2.16 -0.83 -4.43
C ALA A 149 3.50 -1.52 -4.76
N ILE A 150 4.56 -1.16 -4.02
CA ILE A 150 5.84 -1.86 -4.00
C ILE A 150 6.05 -2.53 -2.63
N ARG A 151 6.30 -3.84 -2.62
CA ARG A 151 6.49 -4.60 -1.37
C ARG A 151 7.85 -4.38 -0.69
N TYR A 152 8.80 -3.73 -1.35
CA TYR A 152 10.14 -3.52 -0.81
C TYR A 152 10.31 -2.11 -0.25
N GLN A 153 11.16 -1.97 0.77
CA GLN A 153 11.43 -0.67 1.39
C GLN A 153 12.13 0.26 0.39
N CYS A 154 11.42 1.29 -0.08
CA CYS A 154 12.00 2.28 -1.00
C CYS A 154 12.78 3.37 -0.25
N SER A 155 12.48 3.59 1.04
CA SER A 155 13.19 4.57 1.87
C SER A 155 14.47 3.97 2.47
N LEU A 156 15.63 4.33 1.91
CA LEU A 156 16.93 3.77 2.30
C LEU A 156 17.59 4.46 3.52
N GLY A 157 16.85 5.27 4.27
CA GLY A 157 17.36 6.00 5.43
C GLY A 157 18.36 7.13 5.11
N VAL A 158 18.44 7.56 3.84
CA VAL A 158 19.36 8.61 3.38
C VAL A 158 18.60 9.89 3.05
N ALA A 159 19.11 11.02 3.56
CA ALA A 159 18.54 12.33 3.32
C ALA A 159 18.96 12.91 1.95
N PRO A 160 18.06 13.58 1.21
CA PRO A 160 16.63 13.73 1.50
C PRO A 160 15.83 12.47 1.13
N THR A 161 15.19 11.86 2.12
CA THR A 161 14.53 10.55 2.02
C THR A 161 13.51 10.47 0.90
N SER A 162 12.77 11.54 0.64
CA SER A 162 11.75 11.56 -0.42
C SER A 162 12.33 11.38 -1.83
N ILE A 163 13.50 11.96 -2.12
CA ILE A 163 14.07 11.90 -3.47
C ILE A 163 14.56 10.48 -3.78
N TYR A 164 15.32 9.90 -2.86
CA TYR A 164 15.84 8.54 -3.05
C TYR A 164 14.71 7.51 -3.05
N ARG A 165 13.71 7.69 -2.18
CA ARG A 165 12.52 6.85 -2.19
C ARG A 165 11.82 6.87 -3.54
N ASP A 166 11.57 8.04 -4.11
CA ASP A 166 10.85 8.15 -5.39
C ASP A 166 11.66 7.56 -6.55
N ILE A 167 13.00 7.68 -6.53
CA ILE A 167 13.89 7.03 -7.51
C ILE A 167 13.84 5.50 -7.37
N VAL A 168 13.99 4.99 -6.16
CA VAL A 168 13.97 3.53 -5.89
C VAL A 168 12.61 2.96 -6.27
N PHE A 169 11.52 3.63 -5.88
CA PHE A 169 10.16 3.24 -6.24
C PHE A 169 10.01 3.11 -7.76
N ARG A 170 10.40 4.13 -8.53
CA ARG A 170 10.23 4.13 -10.00
C ARG A 170 11.05 3.03 -10.66
N ASN A 171 12.30 2.85 -10.25
CA ASN A 171 13.15 1.78 -10.77
C ASN A 171 12.52 0.41 -10.49
N LEU A 172 12.02 0.18 -9.27
CA LEU A 172 11.33 -1.06 -8.93
C LEU A 172 10.03 -1.24 -9.69
N TRP A 173 9.27 -0.16 -9.88
CA TRP A 173 8.01 -0.16 -10.61
C TRP A 173 8.21 -0.59 -12.06
N GLU A 174 9.20 -0.02 -12.73
CA GLU A 174 9.61 -0.34 -14.10
C GLU A 174 10.20 -1.76 -14.20
N ASP A 175 11.00 -2.17 -13.21
CA ASP A 175 11.65 -3.48 -13.17
C ASP A 175 10.74 -4.58 -12.57
N GLY A 176 9.45 -4.59 -12.94
CA GLY A 176 8.48 -5.65 -12.62
C GLY A 176 7.63 -5.43 -11.37
N GLY A 177 7.86 -4.37 -10.61
CA GLY A 177 7.02 -3.98 -9.48
C GLY A 177 5.58 -3.71 -9.88
N ARG A 178 5.35 -3.04 -11.02
CA ARG A 178 4.00 -2.87 -11.60
C ARG A 178 3.32 -4.20 -11.86
N ALA A 179 4.00 -5.13 -12.56
CA ALA A 179 3.42 -6.44 -12.86
C ALA A 179 3.09 -7.24 -11.60
N ASN A 180 3.91 -7.12 -10.54
CA ASN A 180 3.62 -7.71 -9.24
C ASN A 180 2.41 -7.07 -8.53
N PHE A 181 2.28 -5.74 -8.64
CA PHE A 181 1.11 -5.02 -8.15
C PHE A 181 -0.16 -5.46 -8.88
N ASP A 182 -0.17 -5.42 -10.22
CA ASP A 182 -1.31 -5.78 -11.06
C ASP A 182 -1.76 -7.23 -10.79
N ALA A 183 -0.81 -8.17 -10.69
CA ALA A 183 -1.12 -9.57 -10.42
C ALA A 183 -1.80 -9.76 -9.05
N ARG A 184 -1.33 -9.07 -8.01
CA ARG A 184 -1.92 -9.14 -6.67
C ARG A 184 -3.30 -8.48 -6.64
N LEU A 185 -3.42 -7.26 -7.17
CA LEU A 185 -4.68 -6.53 -7.24
C LEU A 185 -5.74 -7.37 -7.97
N LYS A 186 -5.40 -7.91 -9.14
CA LYS A 186 -6.28 -8.79 -9.90
C LYS A 186 -6.67 -10.04 -9.12
N THR A 187 -5.73 -10.65 -8.40
CA THR A 187 -6.00 -11.84 -7.59
C THR A 187 -6.98 -11.53 -6.46
N TYR A 188 -6.91 -10.34 -5.87
CA TYR A 188 -7.76 -9.94 -4.75
C TYR A 188 -9.18 -9.59 -5.20
N THR A 189 -9.35 -9.06 -6.42
CA THR A 189 -10.63 -8.54 -6.90
C THR A 189 -11.37 -9.45 -7.88
N LYS A 190 -10.70 -10.43 -8.51
CA LYS A 190 -11.26 -11.24 -9.62
C LYS A 190 -12.60 -11.93 -9.33
N ASP A 191 -12.85 -12.31 -8.08
CA ASP A 191 -14.01 -13.12 -7.67
C ASP A 191 -14.87 -12.39 -6.61
N ILE A 192 -14.64 -11.09 -6.40
CA ILE A 192 -15.34 -10.29 -5.39
C ILE A 192 -16.08 -9.17 -6.10
N GLU A 193 -17.39 -9.30 -6.26
CA GLU A 193 -18.22 -8.29 -6.92
C GLU A 193 -18.21 -6.97 -6.14
N ASN A 194 -18.38 -7.07 -4.82
CA ASN A 194 -18.43 -5.91 -3.95
C ASN A 194 -17.04 -5.56 -3.39
N HIS A 195 -16.16 -5.04 -4.25
CA HIS A 195 -14.84 -4.56 -3.84
C HIS A 195 -14.67 -3.06 -4.10
N LEU A 196 -13.82 -2.42 -3.30
CA LEU A 196 -13.40 -1.03 -3.47
C LEU A 196 -11.89 -0.94 -3.32
N THR A 197 -11.26 -0.18 -4.20
CA THR A 197 -9.82 0.07 -4.18
C THR A 197 -9.55 1.55 -3.95
N LEU A 198 -8.87 1.85 -2.85
CA LEU A 198 -8.48 3.18 -2.43
C LEU A 198 -6.98 3.38 -2.67
N ILE A 199 -6.62 4.25 -3.61
CA ILE A 199 -5.22 4.63 -3.84
C ILE A 199 -4.85 5.75 -2.89
N CYS A 200 -4.04 5.41 -1.88
CA CYS A 200 -3.62 6.29 -0.80
C CYS A 200 -2.12 6.62 -0.86
N CYS A 201 -1.49 6.51 -2.03
CA CYS A 201 -0.06 6.79 -2.22
C CYS A 201 0.26 8.29 -2.08
N THR A 202 1.50 8.63 -1.67
CA THR A 202 1.90 10.05 -1.63
C THR A 202 2.03 10.63 -3.04
N LYS A 203 1.71 11.92 -3.19
CA LYS A 203 2.18 12.70 -4.34
C LYS A 203 3.69 12.83 -4.16
N GLY A 204 4.47 12.22 -5.05
CA GLY A 204 5.94 12.22 -4.96
C GLY A 204 6.49 13.66 -5.01
N LYS A 205 7.76 13.84 -4.65
CA LYS A 205 8.43 15.13 -4.89
C LYS A 205 9.13 15.05 -6.25
N THR A 206 8.57 15.70 -7.25
CA THR A 206 9.19 15.84 -8.56
C THR A 206 10.58 16.47 -8.42
N ILE A 207 11.62 15.88 -9.03
CA ILE A 207 12.94 16.50 -9.05
C ILE A 207 12.85 17.77 -9.91
N LEU A 208 13.04 18.92 -9.27
CA LEU A 208 13.32 20.18 -9.96
C LEU A 208 14.74 20.11 -10.52
N LYS A 209 14.89 19.92 -11.82
CA LYS A 209 16.15 20.22 -12.50
C LYS A 209 16.07 21.67 -12.99
N ARG A 210 16.93 22.55 -12.45
CA ARG A 210 17.11 23.95 -12.93
C ARG A 210 15.80 24.72 -13.15
N GLY A 211 14.92 24.77 -12.15
CA GLY A 211 13.70 25.59 -12.21
C GLY A 211 12.58 25.09 -13.14
N LYS A 212 12.75 23.95 -13.82
CA LYS A 212 11.66 23.30 -14.56
C LYS A 212 11.18 22.06 -13.81
N ARG A 213 9.86 21.95 -13.58
CA ARG A 213 9.23 20.68 -13.17
C ARG A 213 9.62 19.64 -14.22
N SER A 214 10.33 18.59 -13.83
CA SER A 214 10.46 17.44 -14.74
C SER A 214 9.04 16.88 -14.91
N GLY A 215 8.55 16.71 -16.15
CA GLY A 215 7.19 16.23 -16.43
C GLY A 215 6.94 14.77 -16.05
N LYS A 216 7.53 14.28 -14.96
CA LYS A 216 7.35 12.92 -14.47
C LYS A 216 6.09 12.83 -13.62
N THR A 217 5.14 12.04 -14.09
CA THR A 217 3.90 11.59 -13.43
C THR A 217 4.12 11.28 -11.96
N ASP A 218 3.25 11.74 -11.06
CA ASP A 218 3.39 11.50 -9.62
C ASP A 218 3.27 10.00 -9.29
N LEU A 219 3.85 9.55 -8.17
CA LEU A 219 3.77 8.13 -7.79
C LEU A 219 2.32 7.66 -7.61
N SER A 220 1.48 8.51 -7.00
CA SER A 220 0.03 8.26 -6.89
C SER A 220 -0.63 8.06 -8.26
N ASP A 221 -0.23 8.83 -9.27
CA ASP A 221 -0.75 8.69 -10.63
C ASP A 221 -0.31 7.38 -11.28
N LEU A 222 0.98 7.02 -11.16
CA LEU A 222 1.48 5.74 -11.68
C LEU A 222 0.71 4.54 -11.12
N VAL A 223 0.42 4.55 -9.82
CA VAL A 223 -0.27 3.46 -9.14
C VAL A 223 -1.75 3.45 -9.53
N TYR A 224 -2.39 4.63 -9.60
CA TYR A 224 -3.79 4.72 -10.01
C TYR A 224 -3.98 4.29 -11.46
N ASP A 225 -3.14 4.76 -12.38
CA ASP A 225 -3.22 4.39 -13.79
C ASP A 225 -3.08 2.87 -13.98
N ALA A 226 -2.17 2.24 -13.23
CA ALA A 226 -2.04 0.78 -13.23
C ALA A 226 -3.28 0.09 -12.65
N ALA A 227 -3.79 0.56 -11.49
CA ALA A 227 -4.99 0.01 -10.89
C ALA A 227 -6.21 0.12 -11.83
N ASN A 228 -6.34 1.23 -12.56
CA ASN A 228 -7.42 1.46 -13.53
C ASN A 228 -7.36 0.52 -14.74
N THR A 229 -6.25 -0.21 -14.95
CA THR A 229 -6.18 -1.30 -15.94
C THR A 229 -6.66 -2.65 -15.40
N VAL A 230 -6.87 -2.76 -14.08
CA VAL A 230 -7.20 -4.02 -13.38
C VAL A 230 -8.60 -3.98 -12.79
N VAL A 231 -8.98 -2.85 -12.18
CA VAL A 231 -10.30 -2.63 -11.57
C VAL A 231 -11.06 -1.58 -12.36
N THR A 232 -12.39 -1.68 -12.34
CA THR A 232 -13.25 -0.70 -13.00
C THR A 232 -13.20 0.64 -12.27
N THR A 233 -13.31 1.74 -13.03
CA THR A 233 -13.15 3.10 -12.48
C THR A 233 -14.17 3.43 -11.39
N ASP A 234 -15.36 2.84 -11.43
CA ASP A 234 -16.40 2.99 -10.39
C ASP A 234 -16.09 2.26 -9.07
N ARG A 235 -15.03 1.44 -9.05
CA ARG A 235 -14.52 0.76 -7.85
C ARG A 235 -13.14 1.29 -7.43
N LEU A 236 -12.65 2.36 -8.07
CA LEU A 236 -11.29 2.87 -7.89
C LEU A 236 -11.29 4.36 -7.51
N PHE A 237 -10.80 4.65 -6.31
CA PHE A 237 -10.84 5.98 -5.73
C PHE A 237 -9.46 6.46 -5.32
N ARG A 238 -9.28 7.79 -5.28
CA ARG A 238 -8.07 8.41 -4.73
C ARG A 238 -8.38 9.05 -3.41
N LEU A 239 -7.51 8.80 -2.44
CA LEU A 239 -7.57 9.47 -1.14
C LEU A 239 -6.20 10.04 -0.80
N PRO A 240 -6.14 11.10 0.02
CA PRO A 240 -4.86 11.53 0.58
C PRO A 240 -4.18 10.39 1.34
N HIS A 241 -2.85 10.39 1.33
CA HIS A 241 -2.08 9.45 2.12
C HIS A 241 -2.46 9.55 3.62
N PRO A 242 -2.54 8.45 4.38
CA PRO A 242 -3.05 8.49 5.77
C PRO A 242 -2.22 9.37 6.72
N SER A 243 -0.94 9.58 6.41
CA SER A 243 -0.08 10.50 7.17
C SER A 243 -0.21 11.98 6.76
N SER A 244 -1.01 12.32 5.76
CA SER A 244 -1.24 13.69 5.33
C SER A 244 -2.32 14.36 6.18
N ARG A 245 -2.25 15.70 6.33
CA ARG A 245 -3.23 16.47 7.11
C ARG A 245 -4.67 16.26 6.63
N GLY A 246 -4.83 16.07 5.33
CA GLY A 246 -6.13 15.92 4.70
C GLY A 246 -6.82 14.58 4.95
N PHE A 247 -6.19 13.56 5.55
CA PHE A 247 -6.81 12.23 5.67
C PHE A 247 -7.90 12.16 6.74
N CYS A 248 -7.70 12.84 7.87
CA CYS A 248 -8.61 12.83 9.01
C CYS A 248 -9.65 13.97 8.96
N THR A 249 -9.63 14.80 7.92
CA THR A 249 -10.37 16.06 7.81
C THR A 249 -11.28 16.06 6.61
#